data_AF-A0A7S0FV65-F1
#
_entry.id   AF-A0A7S0FV65-F1
#
_cell.length_a   1.000
_cell.length_b   1.000
_cell.length_c   1.000
_cell.angle_alpha   90.00
_cell.angle_beta   90.00
_cell.angle_gamma   90.00
#
_symmetry.space_group_name_H-M   'P 1'
#
loop_
_entity.id
_entity.type
_entity.pdbx_description
1 polymer ?
#
loop_
_entity_poly.entity_id
_entity_poly.type
_entity_poly.pdbx_seq_one_letter_code
_entity_poly.pdbx_strand_id
1 'polypeptide(L)'
;GAGEAREDEAARRRGEEVAELIVRHTTNGKQLLRILGLRDVSTKYDAMVLLQQIYRRLPEPIDAALLADPRALGDVMQVFQGCQIDYVRNECLSLLLLLTQSNA
;
A
#
# COMPACT_ATOMS: atom_id res chain seq x y z
N GLY A 1 28.84 3.40 13.40
CA GLY A 1 27.63 4.22 13.50
C GLY A 1 27.51 5.41 12.55
N ALA A 2 28.44 5.68 11.62
CA ALA A 2 28.27 6.74 10.60
C ALA A 2 28.07 6.19 9.16
N GLY A 3 28.46 4.93 8.92
CA GLY A 3 28.24 4.22 7.64
C GLY A 3 26.80 3.73 7.50
N GLU A 4 26.27 3.03 8.51
CA GLU A 4 24.89 2.52 8.54
C GLU A 4 23.85 3.64 8.33
N ALA A 5 24.01 4.78 9.00
CA ALA A 5 23.08 5.91 8.84
C ALA A 5 23.07 6.50 7.42
N ARG A 6 24.19 6.42 6.68
CA ARG A 6 24.26 6.89 5.28
C ARG A 6 23.67 5.88 4.30
N GLU A 7 23.84 4.59 4.58
CA GLU A 7 23.22 3.51 3.79
C GLU A 7 21.69 3.53 3.94
N ASP A 8 21.20 3.78 5.16
CA ASP A 8 19.77 3.94 5.45
C ASP A 8 19.16 5.16 4.74
N GLU A 9 19.86 6.31 4.72
CA GLU A 9 19.43 7.50 3.99
C GLU A 9 19.35 7.25 2.47
N ALA A 10 20.34 6.54 1.90
CA ALA A 10 20.35 6.19 0.48
C ALA A 10 19.28 5.15 0.12
N ALA A 11 18.98 4.20 1.02
CA ALA A 11 17.87 3.27 0.87
C ALA A 11 16.51 3.99 0.93
N ARG A 12 16.36 4.97 1.84
CA ARG A 12 15.15 5.79 1.95
C ARG A 12 14.89 6.59 0.66
N ARG A 13 15.90 7.31 0.14
CA ARG A 13 15.77 8.10 -1.10
C ARG A 13 15.42 7.25 -2.30
N ARG A 14 16.13 6.13 -2.52
CA ARG A 14 15.81 5.19 -3.62
C ARG A 14 14.38 4.68 -3.51
N GLY A 15 13.94 4.45 -2.29
CA GLY A 15 12.58 4.02 -2.03
C GLY A 15 11.50 5.07 -2.33
N GLU A 16 11.78 6.35 -2.07
CA GLU A 16 10.91 7.47 -2.44
C GLU A 16 10.85 7.62 -3.97
N GLU A 17 11.99 7.55 -4.65
CA GLU A 17 12.07 7.61 -6.12
C GLU A 17 11.28 6.47 -6.79
N VAL A 18 11.38 5.25 -6.27
CA VAL A 18 10.62 4.09 -6.78
C VAL A 18 9.12 4.28 -6.53
N ALA A 19 8.72 4.74 -5.34
CA ALA A 19 7.32 5.01 -5.05
C ALA A 19 6.75 6.09 -5.97
N GLU A 20 7.52 7.15 -6.23
CA GLU A 20 7.14 8.22 -7.13
C GLU A 20 7.04 7.74 -8.59
N LEU A 21 7.98 6.93 -9.06
CA LEU A 21 7.92 6.31 -10.39
C LEU A 21 6.68 5.43 -10.54
N ILE A 22 6.37 4.62 -9.52
CA ILE A 22 5.16 3.79 -9.53
C ILE A 22 3.94 4.71 -9.64
N VAL A 23 3.80 5.73 -8.81
CA VAL A 23 2.66 6.67 -8.85
C VAL A 23 2.58 7.46 -10.16
N ARG A 24 3.72 7.84 -10.76
CA ARG A 24 3.75 8.58 -12.04
C ARG A 24 3.42 7.71 -13.25
N HIS A 25 3.80 6.43 -13.24
CA HIS A 25 3.62 5.51 -14.38
C HIS A 25 2.38 4.61 -14.26
N THR A 26 1.93 4.28 -13.05
CA THR A 26 0.58 3.71 -12.85
C THR A 26 -0.40 4.84 -12.66
N THR A 27 -1.50 4.83 -13.41
CA THR A 27 -2.53 5.87 -13.28
C THR A 27 -3.25 5.67 -11.95
N ASN A 28 -2.75 6.37 -10.92
CA ASN A 28 -3.28 6.49 -9.56
C ASN A 28 -3.22 5.24 -8.69
N GLY A 29 -3.18 5.45 -7.37
CA GLY A 29 -3.37 4.42 -6.34
C GLY A 29 -4.62 3.54 -6.57
N LYS A 30 -5.56 3.96 -7.42
CA LYS A 30 -6.69 3.18 -7.90
C LYS A 30 -6.27 1.87 -8.58
N GLN A 31 -5.21 1.86 -9.38
CA GLN A 31 -4.76 0.63 -10.04
C GLN A 31 -4.21 -0.37 -9.01
N LEU A 32 -3.44 0.12 -8.03
CA LEU A 32 -2.94 -0.71 -6.93
C LEU A 32 -4.08 -1.25 -6.05
N LEU A 33 -5.08 -0.42 -5.75
CA LEU A 33 -6.28 -0.85 -5.01
C LEU A 33 -7.08 -1.91 -5.78
N ARG A 34 -7.16 -1.81 -7.12
CA ARG A 34 -7.82 -2.83 -7.97
C ARG A 34 -7.11 -4.18 -7.95
N ILE A 35 -5.78 -4.20 -7.79
CA ILE A 35 -5.01 -5.46 -7.71
C ILE A 35 -5.45 -6.30 -6.50
N LEU A 36 -5.92 -5.66 -5.42
CA LEU A 36 -6.45 -6.35 -4.25
C LEU A 36 -7.72 -7.16 -4.55
N GLY A 37 -8.45 -6.82 -5.62
CA GLY A 37 -9.61 -7.57 -6.10
C GLY A 37 -9.28 -8.84 -6.89
N LEU A 38 -8.01 -9.08 -7.24
CA LEU A 38 -7.60 -10.27 -8.00
C LEU A 38 -7.70 -11.54 -7.17
N ARG A 39 -8.00 -12.69 -7.78
CA ARG A 39 -8.15 -13.95 -7.02
C ARG A 39 -6.84 -14.48 -6.46
N ASP A 40 -5.71 -14.19 -7.10
CA ASP A 40 -4.41 -14.71 -6.72
C ASP A 40 -3.92 -14.18 -5.37
N VAL A 41 -3.51 -15.10 -4.49
CA VAL A 41 -3.17 -14.81 -3.09
C VAL A 41 -1.80 -14.14 -2.99
N SER A 42 -0.80 -14.64 -3.73
CA SER A 42 0.54 -14.04 -3.79
C SER A 42 0.48 -12.60 -4.26
N THR A 43 -0.25 -12.35 -5.35
CA THR A 43 -0.40 -11.01 -5.92
C THR A 43 -1.09 -10.06 -4.96
N LYS A 44 -2.11 -10.52 -4.21
CA LYS A 44 -2.75 -9.71 -3.16
C LYS A 44 -1.78 -9.32 -2.05
N TYR A 45 -0.99 -10.29 -1.57
CA TYR A 45 0.01 -10.04 -0.53
C TYR A 45 1.02 -8.99 -0.99
N ASP A 46 1.63 -9.20 -2.16
CA ASP A 46 2.65 -8.30 -2.70
C ASP A 46 2.08 -6.90 -2.93
N ALA A 47 0.84 -6.81 -3.43
CA ALA A 47 0.15 -5.54 -3.62
C ALA A 47 -0.13 -4.81 -2.30
N MET A 48 -0.52 -5.53 -1.23
CA MET A 48 -0.71 -4.93 0.09
C MET A 48 0.59 -4.40 0.68
N VAL A 49 1.67 -5.19 0.58
CA VAL A 49 3.00 -4.75 1.05
C VAL A 49 3.46 -3.52 0.27
N LEU A 50 3.31 -3.53 -1.05
CA LEU A 50 3.67 -2.41 -1.90
C LEU A 50 2.84 -1.16 -1.59
N LEU A 51 1.52 -1.31 -1.42
CA LEU A 51 0.63 -0.22 -1.04
C LEU A 51 1.03 0.39 0.30
N GLN A 52 1.34 -0.42 1.32
CA GLN A 52 1.81 0.09 2.60
C GLN A 52 3.14 0.85 2.47
N GLN A 53 4.08 0.36 1.64
CA GLN A 53 5.36 1.03 1.40
C GLN A 53 5.17 2.38 0.68
N ILE A 54 4.30 2.42 -0.33
CA ILE A 54 3.96 3.64 -1.04
C ILE A 54 3.28 4.62 -0.09
N TYR A 55 2.27 4.17 0.66
CA TYR A 55 1.51 5.04 1.57
C TYR A 55 2.39 5.70 2.64
N ARG A 56 3.36 4.96 3.21
CA ARG A 56 4.31 5.51 4.20
C ARG A 56 5.21 6.62 3.63
N ARG A 57 5.39 6.69 2.31
CA ARG A 57 6.28 7.66 1.64
C ARG A 57 5.49 8.76 0.92
N LEU A 58 4.39 8.38 0.28
CA LEU A 58 3.53 9.20 -0.57
C LEU A 58 2.07 8.84 -0.25
N PRO A 59 1.50 9.39 0.84
CA PRO A 59 0.11 9.11 1.22
C PRO A 59 -0.89 9.80 0.29
N GLU A 60 -0.62 11.04 -0.14
CA GLU A 60 -1.55 11.88 -0.92
C GLU A 60 -2.13 11.19 -2.17
N PRO A 61 -1.35 10.47 -3.01
CA PRO A 61 -1.89 9.80 -4.19
C PRO A 61 -2.81 8.62 -3.86
N ILE A 62 -2.60 7.98 -2.71
CA ILE A 62 -3.43 6.88 -2.24
C ILE A 62 -4.70 7.43 -1.59
N ASP A 63 -4.60 8.49 -0.79
CA ASP A 63 -5.75 9.18 -0.22
C ASP A 63 -6.65 9.75 -1.32
N ALA A 64 -6.06 10.41 -2.34
CA ALA A 64 -6.79 10.88 -3.51
C ALA A 64 -7.46 9.73 -4.28
N ALA A 65 -6.81 8.57 -4.37
CA ALA A 65 -7.38 7.38 -5.00
C ALA A 65 -8.57 6.81 -4.20
N LEU A 66 -8.47 6.75 -2.88
CA LEU A 66 -9.52 6.29 -1.97
C LEU A 66 -10.71 7.25 -1.97
N LEU A 67 -10.47 8.56 -1.90
CA LEU A 67 -11.51 9.59 -2.01
C LEU A 67 -12.26 9.49 -3.35
N ALA A 68 -11.53 9.21 -4.43
CA ALA A 68 -12.09 9.10 -5.75
C ALA A 68 -12.70 7.72 -6.07
N ASP A 69 -12.58 6.73 -5.18
CA ASP A 69 -13.31 5.45 -5.24
C ASP A 69 -13.58 4.89 -3.83
N PRO A 70 -14.63 5.37 -3.14
CA PRO A 70 -14.94 4.97 -1.76
C PRO A 70 -15.19 3.46 -1.58
N ARG A 71 -15.48 2.73 -2.68
CA ARG A 71 -15.66 1.27 -2.65
C ARG A 71 -14.35 0.53 -2.43
N ALA A 72 -13.21 1.13 -2.77
CA ALA A 72 -11.91 0.49 -2.61
C ALA A 72 -11.62 0.13 -1.14
N LEU A 73 -12.07 0.96 -0.18
CA LEU A 73 -11.96 0.61 1.24
C LEU A 73 -12.86 -0.59 1.60
N GLY A 74 -14.07 -0.64 1.03
CA GLY A 74 -14.97 -1.79 1.17
C GLY A 74 -14.37 -3.07 0.60
N ASP A 75 -13.68 -2.98 -0.54
CA ASP A 75 -12.98 -4.12 -1.15
C ASP A 75 -11.84 -4.62 -0.25
N VAL A 76 -11.06 -3.72 0.35
CA VAL A 76 -10.03 -4.08 1.35
C VAL A 76 -10.67 -4.78 2.55
N MET A 77 -11.77 -4.24 3.08
CA MET A 77 -12.50 -4.87 4.19
C MET A 77 -13.04 -6.26 3.82
N GLN A 78 -13.53 -6.43 2.59
CA GLN A 78 -14.01 -7.72 2.09
C GLN A 78 -12.87 -8.74 1.98
N VAL A 79 -11.68 -8.33 1.56
CA VAL A 79 -10.51 -9.20 1.55
C VAL A 79 -10.14 -9.61 2.98
N PHE A 80 -10.14 -8.69 3.94
CA PHE A 80 -9.88 -9.01 5.35
C PHE A 80 -10.86 -10.04 5.92
N GLN A 81 -12.15 -9.89 5.61
CA GLN A 81 -13.20 -10.78 6.12
C GLN A 81 -13.24 -12.15 5.40
N GLY A 82 -12.98 -12.16 4.09
CA GLY A 82 -13.11 -13.35 3.25
C GLY A 82 -11.83 -14.18 3.10
N CYS A 83 -10.67 -13.64 3.43
CA CYS A 83 -9.40 -14.33 3.26
C CYS A 83 -9.14 -15.29 4.43
N GLN A 84 -9.08 -16.59 4.14
CA GLN A 84 -8.73 -17.64 5.11
C GLN A 84 -7.21 -17.77 5.35
N ILE A 85 -6.41 -16.99 4.64
CA ILE A 85 -4.95 -17.07 4.69
C ILE A 85 -4.44 -15.97 5.61
N ASP A 86 -3.90 -16.39 6.75
CA ASP A 86 -3.55 -15.51 7.88
C ASP A 86 -2.54 -14.42 7.51
N TYR A 87 -1.50 -14.74 6.74
CA TYR A 87 -0.48 -13.75 6.40
C TYR A 87 -1.04 -12.63 5.50
N VAL A 88 -1.93 -12.96 4.55
CA VAL A 88 -2.61 -11.94 3.73
C VAL A 88 -3.58 -11.12 4.57
N ARG A 89 -4.31 -11.78 5.47
CA ARG A 89 -5.23 -11.10 6.39
C ARG A 89 -4.48 -10.13 7.32
N ASN A 90 -3.28 -10.51 7.78
CA ASN A 90 -2.44 -9.65 8.61
C ASN A 90 -1.93 -8.42 7.84
N GLU A 91 -1.49 -8.57 6.58
CA GLU A 91 -1.12 -7.40 5.76
C GLU A 91 -2.32 -6.50 5.46
N CYS A 92 -3.50 -7.09 5.28
CA CYS A 92 -4.73 -6.34 5.09
C CYS A 92 -5.07 -5.51 6.33
N LEU A 93 -4.92 -6.09 7.53
CA LEU A 93 -5.10 -5.38 8.80
C LEU A 93 -4.07 -4.26 8.95
N SER A 94 -2.80 -4.52 8.65
CA SER A 94 -1.74 -3.51 8.68
C SER A 94 -2.03 -2.33 7.75
N LEU A 95 -2.50 -2.60 6.54
CA LEU A 95 -2.92 -1.56 5.60
C LEU A 95 -4.12 -0.77 6.13
N LEU A 96 -5.15 -1.43 6.67
CA LEU A 96 -6.33 -0.76 7.26
C LEU A 96 -5.96 0.14 8.44
N LEU A 97 -5.06 -0.31 9.32
CA LEU A 97 -4.55 0.50 10.43
C LEU A 97 -3.78 1.72 9.92
N LEU A 98 -2.95 1.53 8.89
CA LEU A 98 -2.17 2.60 8.29
C LEU A 98 -3.06 3.69 7.66
N LEU A 99 -4.12 3.28 6.94
CA LEU A 99 -5.08 4.18 6.31
C LEU A 99 -5.96 4.93 7.34
N THR A 100 -6.26 4.32 8.48
CA THR A 100 -7.08 4.94 9.52
C THR A 100 -6.28 5.84 10.46
N GLN A 101 -5.00 5.55 10.71
CA GLN A 101 -4.12 6.39 11.52
C GLN A 101 -3.87 7.78 10.91
N SER A 102 -3.84 7.92 9.57
CA SER A 102 -3.68 9.23 8.93
C SER A 102 -4.95 10.09 8.91
N ASN A 103 -6.10 9.51 9.28
CA ASN A 103 -7.40 10.19 9.30
C ASN A 103 -7.90 10.53 10.72
N ALA A 104 -7.05 10.39 11.74
CA ALA A 104 -7.35 10.65 13.15
C ALA A 104 -6.84 12.02 13.63
#